data_AF-A0A6N9YSI3-F1
#
_entry.id   AF-A0A6N9YSI3-F1
#
_cell.length_a   1.000
_cell.length_b   1.000
_cell.length_c   1.000
_cell.angle_alpha   90.00
_cell.angle_beta   90.00
_cell.angle_gamma   90.00
#
_symmetry.space_group_name_H-M   'P 1'
#
loop_
_entity.id
_entity.type
_entity.pdbx_description
1 polymer ?
#
loop_
_entity_poly.entity_id
_entity_poly.type
_entity_poly.pdbx_seq_one_letter_code
_entity_poly.pdbx_strand_id
1 'polypeptide(L)'
;MATAWNRTAAKAGHLVVGDRAELADSVEDAVAAGSLVVVCVTDYEAVRTFADRSATTWTARSGELDHGHVAGRAGDRRVGGGAGGAYLAGAIMAIPHPA
;
A
#
# COMPACT_ATOMS: atom_id res chain seq x y z
N MET A 1 -7.71 11.85 -8.35
CA MET A 1 -8.20 11.70 -6.98
C MET A 1 -7.64 10.39 -6.44
N ALA A 2 -7.00 10.42 -5.27
CA ALA A 2 -6.41 9.23 -4.66
C ALA A 2 -7.30 8.70 -3.53
N THR A 3 -7.15 7.42 -3.21
CA THR A 3 -7.73 6.84 -1.99
C THR A 3 -6.59 6.45 -1.06
N ALA A 4 -6.68 6.86 0.19
CA ALA A 4 -5.66 6.60 1.20
C ALA A 4 -6.27 5.83 2.37
N TRP A 5 -5.46 4.96 2.96
CA TRP A 5 -5.80 4.25 4.18
C TRP A 5 -4.61 4.23 5.12
N ASN A 6 -4.89 4.32 6.42
CA ASN A 6 -3.90 4.13 7.47
C ASN A 6 -4.56 3.44 8.66
N ARG A 7 -3.87 2.46 9.27
CA ARG A 7 -4.32 1.80 10.51
C ARG A 7 -4.76 2.80 11.57
N THR A 8 -4.11 3.95 11.66
CA THR A 8 -4.56 5.09 12.47
C THR A 8 -5.07 6.19 11.55
N ALA A 9 -6.39 6.24 11.33
CA ALA A 9 -7.04 7.16 10.39
C ALA A 9 -6.62 8.64 10.58
N ALA A 10 -6.49 9.08 11.83
CA ALA A 10 -6.07 10.45 12.16
C ALA A 10 -4.72 10.86 11.54
N LYS A 11 -3.80 9.91 11.28
CA LYS A 11 -2.50 10.20 10.64
C LYS A 11 -2.63 10.54 9.16
N ALA A 12 -3.71 10.12 8.50
CA ALA A 12 -3.96 10.38 7.10
C ALA A 12 -4.83 11.62 6.86
N GLY A 13 -5.28 12.30 7.93
CA GLY A 13 -6.17 13.46 7.82
C GLY A 13 -5.61 14.66 7.04
N HIS A 14 -4.29 14.79 6.93
CA HIS A 14 -3.70 15.85 6.11
C HIS A 14 -3.85 15.60 4.60
N LEU A 15 -4.11 14.36 4.17
CA LEU A 15 -4.22 13.99 2.76
C LEU A 15 -5.56 14.40 2.13
N VAL A 16 -6.61 14.58 2.94
CA VAL A 16 -7.92 15.01 2.44
C VAL A 16 -8.00 16.52 2.19
N VAL A 17 -6.99 17.28 2.63
CA VAL A 17 -6.95 18.73 2.46
C VAL A 17 -6.92 19.07 0.97
N GLY A 18 -7.90 19.88 0.54
CA GLY A 18 -8.02 20.31 -0.86
C GLY A 18 -8.47 19.22 -1.82
N ASP A 19 -9.27 18.25 -1.35
CA ASP A 19 -9.92 17.20 -2.15
C ASP A 19 -8.95 16.33 -2.96
N ARG A 20 -7.71 16.20 -2.47
CA ARG A 20 -6.66 15.44 -3.17
C ARG A 20 -6.76 13.94 -2.93
N ALA A 21 -7.30 13.55 -1.77
CA ALA A 21 -7.55 12.15 -1.42
C ALA A 21 -8.84 11.96 -0.62
N GLU A 22 -9.41 10.76 -0.72
CA GLU A 22 -10.45 10.25 0.18
C GLU A 22 -9.84 9.23 1.15
N LEU A 23 -10.37 9.17 2.37
CA LEU A 23 -9.99 8.14 3.33
C LEU A 23 -10.92 6.95 3.19
N ALA A 24 -10.34 5.77 2.93
CA ALA A 24 -11.05 4.51 3.00
C ALA A 24 -11.24 4.06 4.45
N ASP A 25 -12.37 3.42 4.73
CA ASP A 25 -12.68 2.87 6.05
C ASP A 25 -11.86 1.60 6.35
N SER A 26 -11.44 0.88 5.30
CA SER A 26 -10.68 -0.36 5.40
C SER A 26 -9.56 -0.45 4.34
N VAL A 27 -8.63 -1.38 4.53
CA VAL A 27 -7.55 -1.60 3.55
C VAL A 27 -8.10 -2.25 2.28
N GLU A 28 -9.14 -3.07 2.43
CA GLU A 28 -9.88 -3.72 1.37
C GLU A 28 -10.55 -2.68 0.46
N ASP A 29 -11.21 -1.68 1.04
CA ASP A 29 -11.82 -0.58 0.29
C ASP A 29 -10.77 0.25 -0.47
N ALA A 30 -9.62 0.51 0.15
CA ALA A 30 -8.53 1.23 -0.48
C ALA A 30 -7.94 0.45 -1.68
N VAL A 31 -7.78 -0.87 -1.55
CA VAL A 31 -7.29 -1.74 -2.64
C VAL A 31 -8.33 -1.85 -3.76
N ALA A 32 -9.63 -1.93 -3.43
CA ALA A 32 -10.69 -2.01 -4.42
C ALA A 32 -10.89 -0.72 -5.23
N ALA A 33 -10.57 0.44 -4.64
CA ALA A 33 -10.76 1.75 -5.26
C ALA A 33 -9.83 2.04 -6.46
N GLY A 34 -8.71 1.30 -6.59
CA GLY A 34 -7.66 1.62 -7.56
C GLY A 34 -7.08 0.41 -8.29
N SER A 35 -6.71 0.61 -9.57
CA SER A 35 -5.98 -0.40 -10.36
C SER A 35 -4.47 -0.43 -10.10
N LEU A 36 -3.96 0.59 -9.40
CA LEU A 36 -2.60 0.71 -8.89
C LEU A 36 -2.66 0.99 -7.39
N VAL A 37 -2.07 0.10 -6.60
CA VAL A 37 -1.91 0.27 -5.15
C VAL A 37 -0.45 0.57 -4.84
N VAL A 38 -0.22 1.57 -3.99
CA VAL A 38 1.10 1.89 -3.44
C VAL A 38 1.09 1.61 -1.94
N VAL A 39 1.92 0.68 -1.49
CA VAL A 39 2.06 0.33 -0.07
C VAL A 39 3.33 0.96 0.49
N CYS A 40 3.20 1.75 1.55
CA CYS A 40 4.31 2.35 2.31
C CYS A 40 4.03 2.19 3.79
N VAL A 41 4.63 1.18 4.42
CA VAL A 41 4.41 0.81 5.82
C VAL A 41 5.74 0.61 6.53
N THR A 42 5.70 0.35 7.84
CA THR A 42 6.89 0.29 8.70
C THR A 42 7.83 -0.85 8.35
N ASP A 43 7.26 -2.01 8.02
CA ASP A 43 8.00 -3.23 7.78
C ASP A 43 7.17 -4.21 6.95
N TYR A 44 7.83 -5.27 6.53
CA TYR A 44 7.30 -6.28 5.66
C TYR A 44 6.29 -7.23 6.35
N GLU A 45 6.33 -7.37 7.68
CA GLU A 45 5.30 -8.11 8.42
C GLU A 45 3.96 -7.37 8.33
N ALA A 46 3.99 -6.05 8.42
CA ALA A 46 2.82 -5.21 8.22
C ALA A 46 2.26 -5.38 6.80
N VAL A 47 3.12 -5.41 5.76
CA VAL A 47 2.69 -5.66 4.37
C VAL A 47 1.92 -6.98 4.29
N ARG A 48 2.50 -8.08 4.79
CA ARG A 48 1.86 -9.40 4.77
C ARG A 48 0.53 -9.43 5.51
N THR A 49 0.51 -8.84 6.70
CA THR A 49 -0.71 -8.77 7.53
C THR A 49 -1.85 -8.08 6.79
N PHE A 50 -1.55 -7.00 6.06
CA PHE A 50 -2.57 -6.27 5.31
C PHE A 50 -2.93 -6.96 3.98
N ALA A 51 -1.95 -7.56 3.31
CA ALA A 51 -2.17 -8.36 2.12
C ALA A 51 -3.10 -9.56 2.40
N ASP A 52 -2.89 -10.27 3.51
CA ASP A 52 -3.73 -11.41 3.90
C ASP A 52 -5.19 -10.99 4.16
N ARG A 53 -5.40 -9.82 4.78
CA ARG A 53 -6.75 -9.26 5.01
C ARG A 53 -7.48 -8.92 3.72
N SER A 54 -6.73 -8.45 2.73
CA SER A 54 -7.25 -8.02 1.43
C SER A 54 -7.06 -9.06 0.31
N ALA A 55 -6.67 -10.30 0.66
CA ALA A 55 -6.24 -11.34 -0.29
C ALA A 55 -7.25 -11.63 -1.40
N THR A 56 -8.55 -11.50 -1.12
CA THR A 56 -9.63 -11.70 -2.10
C THR A 56 -9.87 -10.51 -3.03
N THR A 57 -9.30 -9.34 -2.71
CA THR A 57 -9.53 -8.06 -3.39
C THR A 57 -8.38 -7.70 -4.34
N TRP A 58 -7.21 -8.34 -4.21
CA TRP A 58 -6.05 -8.12 -5.09
C TRP A 58 -6.24 -8.74 -6.49
N THR A 59 -7.06 -8.12 -7.33
CA THR A 59 -7.06 -8.37 -8.79
C THR A 59 -6.30 -7.28 -9.57
N ALA A 60 -5.76 -6.29 -8.86
CA ALA A 60 -5.09 -5.10 -9.39
C ALA A 60 -3.56 -5.26 -9.53
N ARG A 61 -2.91 -4.35 -10.28
CA ARG A 61 -1.44 -4.25 -10.27
C ARG A 61 -1.01 -3.61 -8.95
N SER A 62 -0.20 -4.33 -8.18
CA SER A 62 0.30 -3.89 -6.89
C SER A 62 1.74 -3.40 -7.00
N GLY A 63 1.99 -2.14 -6.61
CA GLY A 63 3.35 -1.62 -6.38
C GLY A 63 3.62 -1.57 -4.88
N GLU A 64 4.66 -2.22 -4.41
CA GLU A 64 5.16 -2.04 -3.05
C GLU A 64 6.31 -1.04 -3.05
N LEU A 65 6.21 -0.04 -2.17
CA LEU A 65 7.26 0.93 -1.90
C LEU A 65 7.67 0.77 -0.43
N ASP A 66 8.61 -0.13 -0.18
CA ASP A 66 9.13 -0.34 1.16
C ASP A 66 10.27 0.63 1.49
N HIS A 67 10.27 1.12 2.72
CA HIS A 67 11.36 1.91 3.28
C HIS A 67 12.40 0.95 3.87
N GLY A 68 13.36 0.55 3.06
CA GLY A 68 14.70 0.17 3.53
C GLY A 68 14.81 -1.08 4.41
N HIS A 69 14.56 -2.28 3.87
CA HIS A 69 15.30 -3.47 4.34
C HIS A 69 15.54 -4.51 3.25
N VAL A 70 16.82 -4.80 2.98
CA VAL A 70 17.29 -5.62 1.84
C VAL A 70 16.99 -7.13 2.01
N ALA A 71 16.46 -7.59 3.15
CA ALA A 71 16.34 -9.02 3.46
C ALA A 71 15.00 -9.70 3.08
N GLY A 72 13.96 -8.98 2.65
CA GLY A 72 12.62 -9.56 2.38
C GLY A 72 12.32 -10.00 0.94
N ARG A 73 13.20 -9.66 -0.02
CA ARG A 73 12.88 -9.57 -1.46
C ARG A 73 12.45 -10.87 -2.15
N ALA A 74 12.79 -12.04 -1.62
CA ALA A 74 12.54 -13.33 -2.28
C ALA A 74 11.17 -13.96 -1.97
N GLY A 75 10.52 -13.55 -0.87
CA GLY A 75 9.27 -14.16 -0.40
C GLY A 75 8.00 -13.61 -1.06
N ASP A 76 8.09 -12.42 -1.67
CA ASP A 76 6.90 -11.59 -1.88
C ASP A 76 6.22 -11.66 -3.24
N ARG A 77 6.78 -12.46 -4.15
CA ARG A 77 6.06 -12.80 -5.38
C ARG A 77 4.68 -13.43 -5.08
N ARG A 78 4.46 -13.98 -3.88
CA ARG A 78 3.18 -14.55 -3.46
C ARG A 78 2.12 -13.52 -3.07
N VAL A 79 2.51 -12.32 -2.61
CA VAL A 79 1.57 -11.26 -2.23
C VAL A 79 0.84 -10.67 -3.45
N GLY A 80 1.47 -10.67 -4.63
CA GLY A 80 0.81 -10.30 -5.90
C GLY A 80 0.51 -11.46 -6.86
N GLY A 81 1.27 -12.55 -6.79
CA GLY A 81 1.28 -13.60 -7.82
C GLY A 81 0.20 -14.68 -7.70
N GLY A 82 -0.51 -14.76 -6.58
CA GLY A 82 -1.60 -15.74 -6.40
C GLY A 82 -2.91 -15.37 -7.11
N ALA A 83 -3.13 -14.07 -7.38
CA ALA A 83 -4.41 -13.53 -7.86
C ALA A 83 -4.32 -12.78 -9.20
N GLY A 84 -3.21 -12.91 -9.93
CA GLY A 84 -3.06 -12.34 -11.29
C GLY A 84 -2.53 -10.90 -11.35
N GLY A 85 -2.15 -10.31 -10.22
CA GLY A 85 -1.55 -8.97 -10.16
C GLY A 85 -0.08 -8.93 -10.57
N ALA A 86 0.37 -7.79 -11.10
CA ALA A 86 1.81 -7.51 -11.28
C ALA A 86 2.35 -6.86 -10.00
N TYR A 87 3.50 -7.33 -9.52
CA TYR A 87 4.15 -6.84 -8.30
C TYR A 87 5.50 -6.17 -8.61
N LEU A 88 5.73 -4.99 -8.03
CA LEU A 88 7.02 -4.29 -8.09
C LEU A 88 7.44 -3.85 -6.68
N ALA A 89 8.60 -4.32 -6.22
CA ALA A 89 9.23 -3.82 -5.00
C ALA A 89 10.24 -2.69 -5.32
N GLY A 90 10.09 -1.55 -4.65
CA GLY A 90 10.97 -0.39 -4.77
C GLY A 90 11.45 0.15 -3.41
N ALA A 91 12.44 1.04 -3.44
CA ALA A 91 12.93 1.76 -2.26
C ALA A 91 12.92 3.26 -2.54
N ILE A 92 12.42 4.06 -1.59
CA ILE A 92 12.42 5.53 -1.68
C ILE A 92 13.72 6.06 -1.09
N MET A 93 14.63 6.52 -1.96
CA MET A 93 15.91 7.13 -1.58
C MET A 93 15.77 8.66 -1.39
N ALA A 94 14.70 9.08 -0.71
CA ALA A 94 14.38 10.47 -0.47
C ALA A 94 13.72 10.61 0.90
N ILE A 95 13.86 11.79 1.51
CA ILE A 95 13.12 12.16 2.72
C ILE A 95 11.84 12.91 2.34
N PRO A 96 10.73 12.72 3.07
CA PRO A 96 9.55 13.56 2.90
C PRO A 96 9.89 15.02 3.20
N HIS A 97 9.52 15.92 2.30
CA HIS A 97 9.51 17.35 2.58
C HIS A 97 8.14 17.76 3.12
N PRO A 98 8.07 18.75 4.04
CA PRO A 98 6.79 19.33 4.43
C PRO A 98 6.08 19.91 3.20
N ALA A 99 4.76 19.73 3.16
CA ALA A 99 3.88 20.24 2.11
C ALA A 99 3.72 21.76 2.16
#